data_AF-A0A1B1ZNX5-F1
#
_entry.id   AF-A0A1B1ZNX5-F1
#
_cell.length_a   1.000
_cell.length_b   1.000
_cell.length_c   1.000
_cell.angle_alpha   90.00
_cell.angle_beta   90.00
_cell.angle_gamma   90.00
#
_symmetry.space_group_name_H-M   'P 1'
#
loop_
_entity.id
_entity.type
_entity.pdbx_description
1 polymer ?
#
loop_
_entity_poly.entity_id
_entity_poly.type
_entity_poly.pdbx_seq_one_letter_code
_entity_poly.pdbx_strand_id
1 'polypeptide(L)'
;MGGGRAFVDATGAPVPLRGPVRRVVAADPGVGALLVELGADVVGCAGELDGVDPVGEARAPDPQAVAALRPDAIVTGSVAGRHDLAEPAVLGRLRDIAPVVAVDLRRRAASAADLRALLGTVQPPPHRSPGRHEP
;
A
#
# COMPACT_ATOMS: atom_id res chain seq x y z
N MET A 1 -22.87 -14.95 -1.44
CA MET A 1 -21.86 -14.19 -2.20
C MET A 1 -21.24 -13.17 -1.24
N GLY A 2 -20.06 -13.46 -0.70
CA GLY A 2 -19.41 -12.57 0.27
C GLY A 2 -18.74 -11.42 -0.46
N GLY A 3 -19.37 -10.24 -0.46
CA GLY A 3 -18.80 -9.02 -1.00
C GLY A 3 -17.63 -8.56 -0.14
N GLY A 4 -16.41 -8.97 -0.50
CA GLY A 4 -15.21 -8.42 0.10
C GLY A 4 -15.16 -6.92 -0.17
N ARG A 5 -15.20 -6.10 0.89
CA ARG A 5 -14.99 -4.66 0.78
C ARG A 5 -13.61 -4.43 0.18
N ALA A 6 -13.55 -3.75 -0.96
CA ALA A 6 -12.28 -3.30 -1.52
C ALA A 6 -11.58 -2.39 -0.50
N PHE A 7 -10.26 -2.53 -0.37
CA PHE A 7 -9.46 -1.59 0.42
C PHE A 7 -9.59 -0.21 -0.21
N VAL A 8 -9.92 0.82 0.58
CA VAL A 8 -10.03 2.20 0.09
C VAL A 8 -8.80 2.96 0.57
N ASP A 9 -8.05 3.53 -0.36
CA ASP A 9 -6.80 4.23 -0.05
C ASP A 9 -7.02 5.72 0.25
N ALA A 10 -5.93 6.46 0.50
CA ALA A 10 -6.00 7.89 0.83
C ALA A 10 -6.50 8.78 -0.33
N THR A 11 -6.58 8.27 -1.56
CA THR A 11 -7.25 8.99 -2.67
C THR A 11 -8.77 8.86 -2.61
N GLY A 12 -9.29 7.96 -1.77
CA GLY A 12 -10.70 7.57 -1.74
C GLY A 12 -11.07 6.54 -2.80
N ALA A 13 -10.11 6.03 -3.56
CA ALA A 13 -10.34 5.01 -4.58
C ALA A 13 -10.29 3.59 -3.99
N PRO A 14 -11.18 2.67 -4.43
CA PRO A 14 -11.05 1.26 -4.11
C PRO A 14 -9.85 0.66 -4.86
N VAL A 15 -9.01 -0.09 -4.14
CA VAL A 15 -7.85 -0.79 -4.66
C VAL A 15 -8.16 -2.30 -4.76
N PRO A 16 -8.09 -2.91 -5.96
CA PRO A 16 -8.37 -4.32 -6.14
C PRO A 16 -7.16 -5.17 -5.71
N LEU A 17 -7.15 -5.57 -4.44
CA LEU A 17 -6.13 -6.47 -3.91
C LEU A 17 -6.30 -7.88 -4.48
N ARG A 18 -5.20 -8.49 -4.93
CA ARG A 18 -5.19 -9.81 -5.59
C ARG A 18 -4.92 -10.97 -4.64
N GLY A 19 -4.71 -10.70 -3.35
CA GLY A 19 -4.31 -11.67 -2.34
C GLY A 19 -3.69 -11.01 -1.11
N PRO A 20 -3.07 -11.77 -0.20
CA PRO A 20 -2.34 -11.20 0.93
C PRO A 20 -1.14 -10.37 0.45
N VAL A 21 -0.97 -9.17 1.01
CA VAL A 21 0.17 -8.29 0.71
C VAL A 21 1.33 -8.67 1.63
N ARG A 22 2.42 -9.21 1.06
CA ARG A 22 3.61 -9.58 1.82
C ARG A 22 4.81 -8.74 1.42
N ARG A 23 5.07 -8.63 0.12
CA ARG A 23 6.20 -7.90 -0.46
C ARG A 23 5.73 -6.55 -0.96
N VAL A 24 6.26 -5.47 -0.40
CA VAL A 24 5.84 -4.11 -0.78
C VAL A 24 7.00 -3.31 -1.36
N VAL A 25 6.67 -2.46 -2.33
CA VAL A 25 7.57 -1.42 -2.83
C VAL A 25 7.06 -0.06 -2.37
N ALA A 26 7.95 0.78 -1.84
CA ALA A 26 7.65 2.16 -1.48
C ALA A 26 8.03 3.11 -2.61
N ALA A 27 7.17 4.09 -2.93
CA ALA A 27 7.44 5.07 -3.99
C ALA A 27 8.20 6.32 -3.50
N ASP A 28 8.48 6.43 -2.20
CA ASP A 28 9.35 7.44 -1.61
C ASP A 28 9.87 6.98 -0.23
N PRO A 29 10.97 7.58 0.27
CA PRO A 29 11.58 7.17 1.55
C PRO A 29 10.68 7.39 2.77
N GLY A 30 9.79 8.38 2.74
CA GLY A 30 8.88 8.67 3.86
C GLY A 30 7.83 7.57 4.02
N VAL A 31 7.30 7.08 2.90
CA VAL A 31 6.45 5.88 2.87
C VAL A 31 7.23 4.64 3.25
N GLY A 32 8.45 4.49 2.73
CA GLY A 32 9.34 3.36 3.05
C GLY A 32 9.60 3.25 4.56
N ALA A 33 9.98 4.34 5.21
CA ALA A 33 10.20 4.40 6.64
C ALA A 33 8.95 4.01 7.45
N LEU A 34 7.76 4.49 7.05
CA LEU A 34 6.51 4.10 7.69
C LEU A 34 6.25 2.59 7.56
N LEU A 35 6.48 2.00 6.39
CA LEU A 35 6.29 0.57 6.18
C LEU A 35 7.26 -0.28 7.02
N VAL A 36 8.52 0.13 7.11
CA VAL A 36 9.53 -0.53 7.96
C VAL A 36 9.12 -0.46 9.44
N GLU A 37 8.67 0.70 9.93
CA GLU A 37 8.17 0.85 11.31
C GLU A 37 6.97 -0.06 11.61
N LEU A 38 6.17 -0.38 10.60
CA LEU A 38 5.03 -1.29 10.70
C LEU A 38 5.43 -2.77 10.57
N GLY A 39 6.71 -3.06 10.35
CA GLY A 39 7.22 -4.42 10.15
C GLY A 39 6.87 -5.01 8.79
N ALA A 40 6.61 -4.18 7.78
CA ALA A 40 6.38 -4.66 6.42
C ALA A 40 7.68 -5.16 5.78
N ASP A 41 7.58 -6.15 4.90
CA ASP A 41 8.70 -6.61 4.06
C ASP A 41 8.83 -5.69 2.83
N VAL A 42 9.61 -4.62 3.00
CA VAL A 42 9.91 -3.64 1.95
C VAL A 42 11.03 -4.17 1.06
N VAL A 43 10.68 -4.59 -0.15
CA VAL A 43 11.63 -5.22 -1.09
C VAL A 43 12.28 -4.23 -2.05
N GLY A 44 11.84 -2.97 -2.05
CA GLY A 44 12.40 -1.88 -2.84
C GLY A 44 11.81 -0.53 -2.46
N CYS A 45 12.59 0.54 -2.62
CA CYS A 45 12.16 1.92 -2.32
C CYS A 45 12.59 2.87 -3.44
N ALA A 46 11.70 3.75 -3.90
CA ALA A 46 12.13 4.83 -4.77
C ALA A 46 12.79 5.93 -3.92
N GLY A 47 14.01 6.32 -4.27
CA GLY A 47 14.90 7.06 -3.38
C GLY A 47 15.60 6.15 -2.35
N GLU A 48 16.48 6.74 -1.55
CA GLU A 48 17.31 6.00 -0.60
C GLU A 48 16.55 5.63 0.67
N LEU A 49 16.64 4.36 1.07
CA LEU A 49 16.14 3.82 2.34
C LEU A 49 17.16 2.79 2.86
N ASP A 50 17.52 2.90 4.14
CA ASP A 50 18.55 2.04 4.72
C ASP A 50 18.18 0.55 4.65
N GLY A 51 19.10 -0.27 4.15
CA GLY A 51 18.92 -1.71 3.98
C GLY A 51 17.94 -2.14 2.87
N VAL A 52 17.46 -1.23 2.02
CA VAL A 52 16.52 -1.53 0.93
C VAL A 52 17.04 -1.02 -0.41
N ASP A 53 16.98 -1.86 -1.45
CA ASP A 53 17.49 -1.49 -2.77
C ASP A 53 16.66 -0.35 -3.41
N PRO A 54 17.32 0.65 -4.00
CA PRO A 54 16.63 1.74 -4.68
C PRO A 54 16.02 1.27 -6.01
N VAL A 55 14.77 1.66 -6.28
CA VAL A 55 14.03 1.33 -7.51
C VAL A 55 13.66 2.57 -8.32
N GLY A 56 14.57 3.55 -8.38
CA GLY A 56 14.34 4.85 -9.01
C GLY A 56 14.54 5.99 -8.01
N GLU A 57 14.18 7.21 -8.44
CA GLU A 57 14.29 8.40 -7.60
C GLU A 57 13.07 8.57 -6.69
N ALA A 58 13.19 9.37 -5.62
CA ALA A 58 12.08 9.62 -4.71
C ALA A 58 10.89 10.24 -5.47
N ARG A 59 9.71 9.63 -5.33
CA ARG A 59 8.47 9.95 -6.09
C ARG A 59 8.54 9.64 -7.59
N ALA A 60 9.63 9.07 -8.10
CA ALA A 60 9.79 8.63 -9.48
C ALA A 60 10.33 7.19 -9.54
N PRO A 61 9.54 6.19 -9.08
CA PRO A 61 9.90 4.79 -9.21
C PRO A 61 10.04 4.40 -10.69
N ASP A 62 11.09 3.64 -11.01
CA ASP A 62 11.29 3.01 -12.31
C ASP A 62 10.40 1.76 -12.43
N PRO A 63 9.39 1.75 -13.33
CA PRO A 63 8.49 0.60 -13.49
C PRO A 63 9.22 -0.71 -13.80
N GLN A 64 10.33 -0.67 -14.54
CA GLN A 64 11.07 -1.88 -14.89
C GLN A 64 11.78 -2.47 -13.67
N ALA A 65 12.42 -1.63 -12.86
CA ALA A 65 13.03 -2.04 -11.60
C ALA A 65 11.98 -2.60 -10.63
N VAL A 66 10.83 -1.91 -10.50
CA VAL A 66 9.71 -2.37 -9.68
C VAL A 66 9.17 -3.72 -10.15
N ALA A 67 9.01 -3.91 -11.47
CA ALA A 67 8.51 -5.17 -12.04
C ALA A 67 9.44 -6.36 -11.73
N ALA A 68 10.75 -6.14 -11.76
CA ALA A 68 11.74 -7.19 -11.47
C ALA A 68 11.63 -7.75 -10.04
N LEU A 69 11.18 -6.93 -9.09
CA LEU A 69 11.00 -7.33 -7.68
C LEU A 69 9.71 -8.11 -7.42
N ARG A 70 8.76 -8.09 -8.37
CA ARG A 70 7.43 -8.73 -8.29
C ARG A 70 6.71 -8.43 -6.95
N PRO A 71 6.41 -7.16 -6.65
CA PRO A 71 5.70 -6.80 -5.42
C PRO A 71 4.25 -7.27 -5.43
N ASP A 72 3.70 -7.51 -4.24
CA ASP A 72 2.27 -7.77 -4.04
C ASP A 72 1.45 -6.48 -4.01
N ALA A 73 2.09 -5.37 -3.60
CA ALA A 73 1.54 -4.03 -3.64
C ALA A 73 2.64 -2.96 -3.76
N ILE A 74 2.29 -1.82 -4.35
CA ILE A 74 3.13 -0.63 -4.42
C ILE A 74 2.46 0.46 -3.58
N VAL A 75 3.20 1.07 -2.67
CA VAL A 75 2.67 2.09 -1.76
C VAL A 75 3.27 3.45 -2.12
N THR A 76 2.40 4.44 -2.26
CA THR A 76 2.74 5.82 -2.64
C THR A 76 2.27 6.78 -1.57
N GLY A 77 2.93 7.94 -1.44
CA GLY A 77 2.36 9.06 -0.69
C GLY A 77 1.10 9.60 -1.36
N SER A 78 0.33 10.41 -0.63
CA SER A 78 -0.80 11.15 -1.17
C SER A 78 -0.73 12.63 -0.81
N VAL A 79 -1.00 13.47 -1.81
CA VAL A 79 -1.17 14.92 -1.63
C VAL A 79 -2.46 15.34 -2.33
N ALA A 80 -3.34 16.03 -1.60
CA ALA A 80 -4.63 16.51 -2.08
C ALA A 80 -5.50 15.42 -2.76
N GLY A 81 -5.51 14.20 -2.19
CA GLY A 81 -6.31 13.08 -2.68
C GLY A 81 -5.77 12.44 -3.97
N ARG A 82 -4.51 12.68 -4.33
CA ARG A 82 -3.84 12.08 -5.48
C ARG A 82 -2.58 11.35 -5.05
N HIS A 83 -2.11 10.40 -5.85
CA HIS A 83 -0.79 9.78 -5.65
C HIS A 83 0.30 10.85 -5.79
N ASP A 84 1.21 10.92 -4.82
CA ASP A 84 2.36 11.83 -4.82
C ASP A 84 3.50 11.22 -5.64
N LEU A 85 3.37 11.32 -6.96
CA LEU A 85 4.39 10.92 -7.93
C LEU A 85 4.87 12.16 -8.69
N ALA A 86 6.17 12.24 -8.94
CA ALA A 86 6.79 13.29 -9.73
C ALA A 86 6.26 13.28 -11.18
N GLU A 87 6.04 12.09 -11.75
CA GLU A 87 5.42 11.92 -13.06
C GLU A 87 4.12 11.11 -12.96
N PRO A 88 2.94 11.76 -13.09
CA PRO A 88 1.65 11.07 -12.97
C PRO A 88 1.42 9.97 -14.02
N ALA A 89 2.07 10.06 -15.18
CA ALA A 89 1.94 9.08 -16.26
C ALA A 89 2.49 7.69 -15.87
N VAL A 90 3.43 7.64 -14.91
CA VAL A 90 4.01 6.39 -14.40
C VAL A 90 2.99 5.54 -13.65
N LEU A 91 1.96 6.16 -13.05
CA LEU A 91 0.94 5.47 -12.25
C LEU A 91 0.25 4.33 -13.00
N GLY A 92 -0.05 4.50 -14.29
CA GLY A 92 -0.66 3.45 -15.10
C GLY A 92 0.23 2.21 -15.19
N ARG A 93 1.52 2.41 -15.48
CA ARG A 93 2.51 1.33 -15.58
C ARG A 93 2.70 0.61 -14.25
N LEU A 94 2.68 1.32 -13.13
CA LEU A 94 2.77 0.72 -11.80
C LEU A 94 1.55 -0.16 -11.50
N ARG A 95 0.34 0.28 -11.88
CA ARG A 95 -0.91 -0.47 -11.71
C ARG A 95 -0.97 -1.76 -12.53
N ASP A 96 -0.28 -1.80 -13.67
CA ASP A 96 -0.14 -3.01 -14.47
C ASP A 96 0.73 -4.06 -13.76
N ILE A 97 1.72 -3.61 -12.99
CA ILE A 97 2.63 -4.49 -12.22
C ILE A 97 1.93 -5.04 -10.98
N ALA A 98 1.42 -4.17 -10.12
CA ALA A 98 0.79 -4.54 -8.85
C ALA A 98 -0.26 -3.50 -8.41
N PRO A 99 -1.18 -3.85 -7.49
CA PRO A 99 -2.06 -2.87 -6.86
C PRO A 99 -1.28 -1.69 -6.26
N VAL A 100 -1.67 -0.46 -6.62
CA VAL A 100 -1.06 0.77 -6.11
C VAL A 100 -1.96 1.38 -5.05
N VAL A 101 -1.40 1.61 -3.86
CA VAL A 101 -2.09 2.15 -2.69
C VAL A 101 -1.51 3.51 -2.33
N ALA A 102 -2.35 4.52 -2.17
CA ALA A 102 -1.93 5.82 -1.64
C ALA A 102 -2.11 5.92 -0.12
N VAL A 103 -1.14 6.54 0.55
CA VAL A 103 -1.22 6.85 1.99
C VAL A 103 -0.95 8.33 2.25
N ASP A 104 -1.71 8.93 3.16
CA ASP A 104 -1.51 10.32 3.55
C ASP A 104 -0.53 10.39 4.73
N LEU A 105 0.72 10.79 4.46
CA LEU A 105 1.74 10.94 5.50
C LEU A 105 1.44 12.10 6.46
N ARG A 106 0.61 13.09 6.09
CA ARG A 106 0.13 14.14 7.01
C ARG A 106 -0.86 13.59 8.03
N ARG A 107 -1.51 12.47 7.70
CA ARG A 107 -2.40 11.70 8.59
C ARG A 107 -1.77 10.36 8.99
N ARG A 108 -0.48 10.39 9.34
CA ARG A 108 0.37 9.21 9.62
C ARG A 108 -0.32 8.14 10.48
N ALA A 109 -1.00 8.52 11.57
CA ALA A 109 -1.65 7.56 12.47
C ALA A 109 -2.81 6.80 11.79
N ALA A 110 -3.63 7.48 10.98
CA ALA A 110 -4.71 6.85 10.22
C ALA A 110 -4.13 5.94 9.13
N SER A 111 -3.18 6.47 8.35
CA SER A 111 -2.47 5.71 7.31
C SER A 111 -1.77 4.47 7.87
N ALA A 112 -1.20 4.56 9.07
CA ALA A 112 -0.60 3.41 9.76
C ALA A 112 -1.63 2.35 10.15
N ALA A 113 -2.83 2.74 10.59
CA ALA A 113 -3.90 1.81 10.90
C ALA A 113 -4.40 1.10 9.63
N ASP A 114 -4.60 1.85 8.54
CA ASP A 114 -5.03 1.30 7.26
C ASP A 114 -3.97 0.35 6.68
N LEU A 115 -2.69 0.72 6.73
CA LEU A 115 -1.58 -0.14 6.29
C LEU A 115 -1.48 -1.42 7.13
N ARG A 116 -1.72 -1.36 8.45
CA ARG A 116 -1.76 -2.59 9.28
C ARG A 116 -2.91 -3.52 8.86
N ALA A 117 -4.06 -2.96 8.50
CA ALA A 117 -5.17 -3.76 7.97
C ALA A 117 -4.81 -4.37 6.60
N LEU A 118 -4.14 -3.62 5.73
CA LEU A 118 -3.66 -4.07 4.43
C LEU A 118 -2.65 -5.23 4.53
N LEU A 119 -1.68 -5.11 5.44
CA LEU A 119 -0.63 -6.10 5.67
C LEU A 119 -1.12 -7.32 6.47
N GLY A 120 -2.40 -7.33 6.88
CA GLY A 120 -2.99 -8.42 7.66
C GLY A 120 -2.49 -8.50 9.11
N THR A 121 -1.78 -7.49 9.61
CA THR A 121 -1.32 -7.40 11.01
C THR A 121 -2.44 -6.97 11.96
N VAL A 122 -3.55 -6.48 11.42
CA VAL A 122 -4.82 -6.32 12.14
C VAL A 122 -5.92 -7.00 11.34
N GLN A 123 -6.23 -8.25 11.70
CA GLN A 123 -7.58 -8.74 11.46
C GLN A 123 -8.52 -7.88 12.32
N PRO A 124 -9.45 -7.09 11.74
CA PRO A 124 -10.58 -6.64 12.54
C PRO A 124 -11.28 -7.89 13.08
N PRO A 125 -11.71 -7.90 14.36
CA PRO A 125 -12.34 -9.08 14.94
C PRO A 125 -13.50 -9.49 14.03
N PRO A 126 -13.70 -10.79 13.75
CA PRO A 126 -14.90 -11.21 13.07
C PRO A 126 -16.08 -10.78 13.94
N HIS A 127 -16.93 -9.90 13.41
CA HIS A 127 -18.22 -9.61 14.00
C HIS A 127 -18.99 -10.93 14.07
N ARG A 128 -18.95 -11.59 15.23
CA ARG A 128 -19.90 -12.65 15.56
C ARG A 128 -21.27 -11.98 15.71
N SER A 129 -22.12 -12.18 14.73
CA SER A 129 -23.56 -12.28 14.96
C SER A 129 -23.98 -13.56 14.27
N PRO A 130 -24.32 -14.59 15.05
CA PRO A 130 -25.73 -14.95 15.12
C PRO A 130 -26.15 -15.49 16.49
N GLY A 131 -27.30 -15.03 16.97
CA GLY A 131 -27.93 -15.55 18.17
C GLY A 131 -29.42 -15.30 18.15
N ARG A 132 -30.09 -15.78 17.10
CA ARG A 132 -31.54 -15.97 17.10
C ARG A 132 -31.84 -17.02 18.17
N HIS A 133 -32.48 -16.61 19.26
CA HIS A 133 -33.10 -17.50 20.22
C HIS A 133 -34.61 -17.30 20.13
N GLU A 134 -35.26 -18.24 19.46
CA GLU A 134 -36.64 -18.69 19.72
C GLU A 134 -36.48 -20.21 19.94
N PRO A 135 -37.21 -20.85 20.86
CA PRO A 135 -38.63 -20.64 21.15
C PRO A 135 -38.98 -20.27 22.60
#